data_AF-A0A932QDA5-F1
#
_entry.id   AF-A0A932QDA5-F1
#
_cell.length_a   1.000
_cell.length_b   1.000
_cell.length_c   1.000
_cell.angle_alpha   90.00
_cell.angle_beta   90.00
_cell.angle_gamma   90.00
#
_symmetry.space_group_name_H-M   'P 1'
#
loop_
_entity.id
_entity.type
_entity.pdbx_description
1 polymer ?
#
loop_
_entity_poly.entity_id
_entity_poly.type
_entity_poly.pdbx_seq_one_letter_code
_entity_poly.pdbx_strand_id
1 'polypeptide(L)'
;MDRSTKLELLQRSLGLRHKLKVHDSMGKPDTHEEIALSSLARWELEDELNAIEEILRDSRLENVAEKRELILKKGIKKKPKK
;
A
#
# COMPACT_ATOMS: atom_id res chain seq x y z
N MET A 1 13.54 -4.04 1.34
CA MET A 1 12.90 -3.04 2.23
C MET A 1 13.04 -3.46 3.69
N ASP A 2 13.37 -2.51 4.59
CA ASP A 2 13.41 -2.76 6.04
C ASP A 2 11.99 -3.00 6.63
N ARG A 3 11.93 -3.74 7.74
CA ARG A 3 10.66 -4.07 8.41
C ARG A 3 9.97 -2.82 8.97
N SER A 4 10.70 -1.87 9.55
CA SER A 4 10.14 -0.62 10.10
C SER A 4 9.49 0.19 8.99
N THR A 5 10.24 0.44 7.90
CA THR A 5 9.74 1.16 6.72
C THR A 5 8.48 0.50 6.14
N LYS A 6 8.46 -0.84 6.06
CA LYS A 6 7.28 -1.56 5.58
C LYS A 6 6.06 -1.34 6.48
N LEU A 7 6.24 -1.38 7.80
CA LEU A 7 5.15 -1.15 8.75
C LEU A 7 4.64 0.29 8.70
N GLU A 8 5.53 1.27 8.57
CA GLU A 8 5.18 2.67 8.40
C GLU A 8 4.37 2.91 7.13
N LEU A 9 4.79 2.34 5.99
CA LEU A 9 4.04 2.41 4.73
C LEU A 9 2.65 1.77 4.84
N LEU A 10 2.54 0.63 5.52
CA LEU A 10 1.25 -0.03 5.78
C LEU A 10 0.34 0.79 6.70
N GLN A 11 0.90 1.41 7.72
CA GLN A 11 0.13 2.28 8.62
C GLN A 11 -0.34 3.53 7.87
N ARG A 12 0.52 4.10 7.03
CA ARG A 12 0.21 5.28 6.22
C ARG A 12 -0.87 4.98 5.18
N SER A 13 -0.79 3.85 4.48
CA SER A 13 -1.82 3.44 3.52
C SER A 13 -3.17 3.21 4.19
N LEU A 14 -3.21 2.64 5.40
CA LEU A 14 -4.44 2.51 6.19
C LEU A 14 -5.03 3.89 6.53
N GLY A 15 -4.20 4.85 6.93
CA GLY A 15 -4.61 6.22 7.20
C GLY A 15 -5.19 6.92 5.97
N LEU A 16 -4.57 6.77 4.80
CA LEU A 16 -5.07 7.32 3.54
C LEU A 16 -6.42 6.71 3.14
N ARG A 17 -6.57 5.39 3.23
CA ARG A 17 -7.85 4.72 3.00
C ARG A 17 -8.95 5.22 3.92
N HIS A 18 -8.63 5.50 5.18
CA HIS A 18 -9.58 6.10 6.11
C HIS A 18 -9.98 7.52 5.67
N LYS A 19 -9.02 8.37 5.29
CA LYS A 19 -9.31 9.72 4.78
C LYS A 19 -10.18 9.70 3.52
N LEU A 20 -9.91 8.79 2.59
CA LEU A 20 -10.74 8.60 1.39
C LEU A 20 -12.18 8.20 1.75
N LYS A 21 -12.34 7.29 2.72
CA LYS A 21 -13.67 6.93 3.21
C LYS A 21 -14.39 8.09 3.90
N VAL A 22 -13.67 8.93 4.63
CA VAL A 22 -14.24 10.16 5.19
C VAL A 22 -14.72 11.08 4.07
N HIS A 23 -13.90 11.27 3.03
CA HIS A 23 -14.25 12.04 1.83
C HIS A 23 -15.54 11.54 1.17
N ASP A 24 -15.68 10.21 1.01
CA ASP A 24 -16.91 9.58 0.49
C ASP A 24 -18.15 9.84 1.36
N SER A 25 -17.95 10.06 2.66
CA SER A 25 -19.03 10.30 3.62
C SER A 25 -19.35 11.79 3.85
N MET A 26 -18.57 12.70 3.26
CA MET A 26 -18.82 14.13 3.34
C MET A 26 -20.08 14.51 2.57
N GLY A 27 -20.72 15.60 2.98
CA GLY A 27 -21.81 16.21 2.22
C GLY A 27 -21.35 16.57 0.80
N LYS A 28 -22.29 16.60 -0.15
CA LYS A 28 -21.97 17.05 -1.50
C LYS A 28 -21.56 18.53 -1.45
N PRO A 29 -20.49 18.92 -2.16
CA PRO A 29 -20.13 20.32 -2.28
C PRO A 29 -21.25 21.11 -2.99
N ASP A 30 -21.49 22.35 -2.56
CA ASP A 30 -22.59 23.18 -3.06
C ASP A 30 -22.12 24.14 -4.16
N THR A 31 -20.82 24.47 -4.21
CA THR A 31 -20.24 25.39 -5.19
C THR A 31 -19.22 24.71 -6.12
N HIS A 32 -19.04 25.26 -7.32
CA HIS A 32 -18.01 24.76 -8.25
C HIS A 32 -16.59 24.80 -7.68
N GLU A 33 -16.29 25.81 -6.87
CA GLU A 33 -14.99 25.92 -6.19
C GLU A 33 -14.82 24.80 -5.16
N GLU A 34 -15.84 24.52 -4.35
CA GLU A 34 -15.80 23.42 -3.38
C GLU A 34 -15.73 22.05 -4.07
N ILE A 35 -16.39 21.87 -5.23
CA ILE A 35 -16.25 20.66 -6.04
C ILE A 35 -14.79 20.49 -6.47
N ALA A 36 -14.18 21.54 -7.03
CA ALA A 36 -12.80 21.47 -7.50
C ALA A 36 -11.82 21.16 -6.36
N LEU A 37 -11.98 21.83 -5.21
CA LEU A 37 -11.15 21.60 -4.02
C LEU A 37 -11.33 20.18 -3.47
N SER A 38 -12.58 19.72 -3.38
CA SER A 38 -12.91 18.38 -2.91
C SER A 38 -12.32 17.31 -3.83
N SER A 39 -12.46 17.46 -5.15
CA SER A 39 -11.89 16.54 -6.14
C SER A 39 -10.36 16.54 -6.11
N LEU A 40 -9.73 17.71 -6.00
CA LEU A 40 -8.28 17.82 -5.91
C LEU A 40 -7.74 17.11 -4.67
N ALA A 41 -8.31 17.39 -3.49
CA ALA A 41 -7.89 16.76 -2.25
C ALA A 41 -8.06 15.24 -2.27
N ARG A 42 -9.14 14.74 -2.89
CA ARG A 42 -9.32 13.30 -3.09
C ARG A 42 -8.24 12.72 -3.98
N TRP A 43 -7.97 13.36 -5.10
CA TRP A 43 -7.00 12.89 -6.08
C TRP A 43 -5.59 12.79 -5.48
N GLU A 44 -5.16 13.77 -4.70
CA GLU A 44 -3.88 13.72 -3.98
C GLU A 44 -3.79 12.53 -3.02
N LEU A 45 -4.87 12.22 -2.30
CA LEU A 45 -4.91 11.06 -1.40
C LEU A 45 -4.86 9.73 -2.16
N GLU A 46 -5.54 9.63 -3.30
CA GLU A 46 -5.53 8.44 -4.16
C GLU A 46 -4.16 8.24 -4.79
N ASP A 47 -3.53 9.30 -5.29
CA ASP A 47 -2.18 9.26 -5.88
C ASP A 47 -1.14 8.79 -4.86
N GLU A 48 -1.14 9.38 -3.65
CA GLU A 48 -0.23 8.98 -2.58
C GLU A 48 -0.45 7.51 -2.17
N LEU A 49 -1.72 7.07 -2.08
CA LEU A 49 -2.04 5.69 -1.75
C LEU A 49 -1.51 4.73 -2.83
N ASN A 50 -1.72 5.05 -4.11
CA ASN A 50 -1.26 4.25 -5.23
C ASN A 50 0.27 4.13 -5.25
N ALA A 51 0.99 5.23 -5.01
CA ALA A 51 2.45 5.23 -4.93
C ALA A 51 2.96 4.31 -3.81
N ILE A 52 2.33 4.34 -2.63
CA ILE A 52 2.68 3.44 -1.51
C ILE A 52 2.40 1.97 -1.89
N GLU A 53 1.27 1.69 -2.53
CA GLU A 53 0.90 0.34 -2.93
C GLU A 53 1.84 -0.23 -3.99
N GLU A 54 2.31 0.59 -4.92
CA GLU A 54 3.33 0.22 -5.91
C GLU A 54 4.64 -0.17 -5.22
N ILE A 55 5.15 0.67 -4.31
CA ILE A 55 6.36 0.39 -3.53
C ILE A 55 6.25 -0.93 -2.75
N LEU A 56 5.11 -1.17 -2.09
CA LEU A 56 4.86 -2.40 -1.34
C LEU A 56 4.75 -3.63 -2.26
N ARG A 57 4.19 -3.47 -3.45
CA ARG A 57 4.07 -4.52 -4.46
C ARG A 57 5.45 -4.92 -4.97
N ASP A 58 6.30 -3.97 -5.33
CA ASP A 58 7.64 -4.23 -5.84
C ASP A 58 8.49 -4.96 -4.79
N SER A 59 8.47 -4.47 -3.55
CA SER A 59 9.15 -5.13 -2.45
C SER A 59 8.67 -6.57 -2.23
N ARG A 60 7.37 -6.85 -2.45
CA ARG A 60 6.85 -8.22 -2.38
C ARG A 60 7.37 -9.08 -3.52
N LEU A 61 7.44 -8.56 -4.74
CA LEU A 61 7.95 -9.29 -5.91
C LEU A 61 9.42 -9.68 -5.71
N GLU A 62 10.25 -8.74 -5.25
CA GLU A 62 11.66 -8.99 -4.89
C GLU A 62 11.78 -10.12 -3.86
N ASN A 63 11.04 -10.03 -2.75
CA ASN A 63 11.09 -11.03 -1.68
C ASN A 63 10.66 -12.43 -2.16
N VAL A 64 9.67 -12.50 -3.05
CA VAL A 64 9.24 -13.76 -3.66
C VAL A 64 10.31 -14.30 -4.59
N ALA A 65 10.97 -13.46 -5.40
CA ALA A 65 12.06 -13.85 -6.28
C ALA A 65 13.25 -14.41 -5.45
N GLU A 66 13.68 -13.71 -4.41
CA GLU A 66 14.73 -14.16 -3.48
C GLU A 66 14.39 -15.53 -2.85
N LYS A 67 13.15 -15.69 -2.37
CA LYS A 67 12.69 -16.96 -1.80
C LYS A 67 12.67 -18.09 -2.82
N ARG A 68 12.23 -17.82 -4.05
CA ARG A 68 12.25 -18.80 -5.14
C ARG A 68 13.67 -19.23 -5.44
N GLU A 69 14.60 -18.30 -5.56
CA GLU A 69 16.02 -18.58 -5.80
C GLU A 69 16.64 -19.40 -4.67
N LEU A 70 16.37 -19.03 -3.41
CA LEU A 70 16.83 -19.79 -2.24
C LEU A 70 16.31 -21.23 -2.24
N ILE A 71 15.04 -21.45 -2.58
CA ILE A 71 14.43 -22.78 -2.67
C ILE A 71 15.09 -23.60 -3.78
N LEU A 72 15.31 -23.00 -4.96
CA LEU A 72 15.94 -23.66 -6.11
C LEU A 72 17.40 -24.03 -5.83
N LYS A 73 18.17 -23.16 -5.16
CA LYS A 73 19.58 -23.40 -4.84
C LYS A 73 19.80 -24.35 -3.67
N LYS A 74 18.99 -24.28 -2.61
CA LYS A 74 19.23 -25.02 -1.36
C LYS A 74 18.38 -26.29 -1.22
N GLY A 75 17.37 -26.48 -2.07
CA GLY A 75 16.37 -27.54 -1.93
C GLY A 75 15.50 -27.37 -0.68
N ILE A 76 14.30 -27.94 -0.69
CA ILE A 76 13.43 -27.95 0.49
C ILE A 76 14.03 -28.93 1.51
N LYS A 77 14.70 -28.43 2.55
CA LYS A 77 15.06 -29.26 3.71
C LYS A 77 13.76 -29.68 4.40
N LYS A 78 13.25 -30.88 4.10
CA LYS A 78 12.19 -31.51 4.90
C LYS A 78 12.70 -31.60 6.33
N LYS A 79 12.02 -30.92 7.27
CA LYS A 79 12.28 -31.14 8.70
C LYS A 79 12.04 -32.63 9.00
N PRO A 80 12.97 -33.32 9.69
CA PRO A 80 12.72 -34.71 10.08
C PRO A 80 11.46 -34.74 10.95
N LYS A 81 10.53 -35.65 10.63
CA LYS A 81 9.40 -35.94 11.50
C LYS A 81 9.99 -36.50 12.80
N LYS A 82 9.72 -35.82 13.91
CA LYS A 82 9.91 -36.39 15.26
C LYS A 82 8.91 -37.52 15.48
#